data_AF-A0A8J4QLX0-F1
#
_entry.id   AF-A0A8J4QLX0-F1
#
_cell.length_a   1.000
_cell.length_b   1.000
_cell.length_c   1.000
_cell.angle_alpha   90.00
_cell.angle_beta   90.00
_cell.angle_gamma   90.00
#
_symmetry.space_group_name_H-M   'P 1'
#
loop_
_entity.id
_entity.type
_entity.pdbx_description
1 polymer ?
#
loop_
_entity_poly.entity_id
_entity_poly.type
_entity_poly.pdbx_seq_one_letter_code
_entity_poly.pdbx_strand_id
1 'polypeptide(L)'
;MQGLIGQYAVPILEEKSVWGTDAATRIAYMDTQDIARLTFIALRNEEINGKFLTFAGPRAWTTQEVITLCERLAGQDANVTIVLVCVEINSPSDSVF
;
A
#
# COMPACT_ATOMS: atom_id res chain seq x y z
N MET A 1 4.30 7.15 -4.71
CA MET A 1 2.96 6.96 -5.33
C MET A 1 2.39 5.65 -4.79
N GLN A 2 1.16 5.63 -4.28
CA GLN A 2 0.59 4.40 -3.68
C GLN A 2 0.07 3.38 -4.71
N GLY A 3 -0.12 3.79 -5.98
CA GLY A 3 -0.12 2.93 -7.18
C GLY A 3 -1.17 1.82 -7.30
N LEU A 4 -1.98 1.55 -6.27
CA LEU A 4 -2.82 0.37 -6.17
C LEU A 4 -3.81 0.20 -7.32
N ILE A 5 -4.44 1.30 -7.75
CA ILE A 5 -5.45 1.27 -8.82
C ILE A 5 -4.81 0.85 -10.15
N GLY A 6 -3.68 1.46 -10.51
CA GLY A 6 -3.00 1.17 -11.77
C GLY A 6 -2.26 -0.18 -11.78
N GLN A 7 -1.80 -0.64 -10.61
CA GLN A 7 -1.03 -1.89 -10.50
C GLN A 7 -1.91 -3.13 -10.36
N TYR A 8 -3.06 -3.01 -9.66
CA TYR A 8 -3.89 -4.17 -9.33
C TYR A 8 -5.33 -3.99 -9.82
N ALA A 9 -6.01 -2.92 -9.42
CA ALA A 9 -7.46 -2.83 -9.65
C ALA A 9 -7.85 -2.81 -11.14
N VAL A 10 -7.21 -1.96 -11.96
CA VAL A 10 -7.52 -1.87 -13.40
C VAL A 10 -7.15 -3.17 -14.14
N PRO A 11 -5.94 -3.73 -13.99
CA PRO A 11 -5.61 -5.00 -14.65
C PRO A 11 -6.54 -6.16 -14.26
N ILE A 12 -6.94 -6.25 -12.98
CA ILE A 12 -7.88 -7.29 -12.52
C ILE A 12 -9.24 -7.12 -13.20
N LEU A 13 -9.76 -5.89 -13.31
CA LEU A 13 -11.02 -5.62 -14.02
C LEU A 13 -10.94 -5.91 -15.52
N GLU A 14 -9.75 -5.78 -16.12
CA GLU A 14 -9.49 -6.04 -17.53
C GLU A 14 -9.03 -7.48 -17.82
N GLU A 15 -9.10 -8.39 -16.84
CA GLU A 15 -8.64 -9.78 -16.95
C GLU A 15 -7.17 -9.93 -17.40
N LYS A 16 -6.34 -8.92 -17.10
CA LYS A 16 -4.91 -8.90 -17.39
C LYS A 16 -4.12 -9.49 -16.22
N SER A 17 -3.00 -10.13 -16.55
CA SER A 17 -2.10 -10.66 -15.52
C SER A 17 -1.55 -9.54 -14.64
N VAL A 18 -1.64 -9.73 -13.33
CA VAL A 18 -1.06 -8.85 -12.31
C VAL A 18 0.23 -9.44 -11.76
N TRP A 19 1.19 -8.58 -11.47
CA TRP A 19 2.45 -8.99 -10.88
C TRP A 19 2.37 -8.83 -9.36
N GLY A 20 2.43 -9.95 -8.65
CA GLY A 20 2.54 -9.99 -7.20
C GLY A 20 3.97 -10.25 -6.75
N THR A 21 4.25 -10.00 -5.47
CA THR A 21 5.51 -10.37 -4.81
C THR A 21 5.22 -11.28 -3.63
N ASP A 22 6.06 -12.26 -3.35
CA ASP A 22 5.96 -13.09 -2.12
C ASP A 22 6.63 -12.42 -0.90
N ALA A 23 7.06 -11.17 -1.04
CA ALA A 23 7.67 -10.44 0.06
C ALA A 23 6.63 -10.16 1.16
N ALA A 24 7.00 -10.42 2.42
CA ALA A 24 6.19 -10.09 3.60
C ALA A 24 6.11 -8.58 3.91
N THR A 25 6.54 -7.73 2.98
CA THR A 25 6.51 -6.28 3.10
C THR A 25 5.07 -5.81 3.27
N ARG A 26 4.83 -5.04 4.33
CA ARG A 26 3.51 -4.46 4.63
C ARG A 26 3.54 -2.96 4.41
N ILE A 27 2.53 -2.45 3.72
CA ILE A 27 2.39 -1.03 3.42
C ILE A 27 1.05 -0.53 3.97
N ALA A 28 1.08 0.57 4.70
CA ALA A 28 -0.12 1.23 5.21
C ALA A 28 -0.61 2.28 4.20
N TYR A 29 -1.73 1.98 3.52
CA TYR A 29 -2.32 2.84 2.50
C TYR A 29 -3.29 3.85 3.11
N MET A 30 -3.37 5.04 2.55
CA MET A 30 -4.28 6.09 3.03
C MET A 30 -5.10 6.63 1.86
N ASP A 31 -6.37 6.88 2.11
CA ASP A 31 -7.28 7.47 1.12
C ASP A 31 -6.85 8.91 0.77
N THR A 32 -7.00 9.28 -0.50
CA THR A 32 -6.61 10.61 -0.99
C THR A 32 -7.44 11.73 -0.36
N GLN A 33 -8.70 11.50 -0.03
CA GLN A 33 -9.56 12.48 0.63
C GLN A 33 -9.16 12.68 2.09
N ASP A 34 -8.75 11.61 2.78
CA ASP A 34 -8.27 11.71 4.15
C ASP A 34 -6.94 12.47 4.23
N ILE A 35 -6.03 12.23 3.28
CA ILE A 35 -4.81 13.05 3.13
C ILE A 35 -5.18 14.52 2.90
N ALA A 36 -6.14 14.81 2.03
CA ALA A 36 -6.56 16.18 1.75
C ALA A 36 -7.13 16.89 2.99
N ARG A 37 -7.99 16.21 3.76
CA ARG A 37 -8.56 16.73 5.01
C ARG A 37 -7.47 16.97 6.06
N LEU A 38 -6.57 16.02 6.26
CA LEU A 38 -5.47 16.15 7.21
C LEU A 38 -4.53 17.30 6.83
N THR A 39 -4.25 17.45 5.54
CA THR A 39 -3.43 18.57 5.03
C THR A 39 -4.09 19.91 5.35
N PHE A 40 -5.40 20.03 5.16
CA PHE A 40 -6.14 21.25 5.49
C PHE A 40 -6.12 21.56 7.00
N ILE A 41 -6.25 20.54 7.85
CA ILE A 41 -6.16 20.70 9.30
C ILE A 41 -4.74 21.12 9.71
N ALA A 42 -3.71 20.50 9.12
CA ALA A 42 -2.32 20.81 9.39
C ALA A 42 -1.97 22.26 9.03
N LEU A 43 -2.46 22.77 7.90
CA LEU A 43 -2.27 24.16 7.49
C LEU A 43 -2.90 25.18 8.46
N ARG A 44 -3.97 24.80 9.16
CA ARG A 44 -4.66 25.66 10.12
C ARG A 44 -4.06 25.62 11.52
N ASN A 45 -3.17 24.67 11.80
CA ASN A 45 -2.55 24.52 13.10
C ASN A 45 -1.11 25.03 13.08
N GLU A 46 -0.89 26.19 13.71
CA GLU A 46 0.44 26.79 13.81
C GLU A 46 1.45 25.90 14.56
N GLU A 47 1.00 25.02 15.46
CA GLU A 47 1.86 24.09 16.19
C GLU A 47 2.48 23.02 15.28
N ILE A 48 1.89 22.77 14.11
CA ILE A 48 2.32 21.74 13.15
C ILE A 48 3.23 22.36 12.07
N ASN A 49 3.32 23.69 12.02
CA ASN A 49 4.13 24.37 11.03
C ASN A 49 5.63 23.99 11.15
N GLY A 50 6.23 23.63 10.02
CA GLY A 50 7.62 23.17 9.95
C GLY A 50 7.89 21.77 10.52
N LYS A 51 6.86 21.00 10.89
CA LYS A 51 7.01 19.61 11.38
C LYS A 51 6.76 18.59 10.28
N PHE A 52 7.48 17.46 10.36
CA PHE A 52 7.21 16.29 9.54
C PHE A 52 6.12 15.44 10.19
N LEU A 53 5.08 15.14 9.41
CA LEU A 53 4.00 14.22 9.81
C LEU A 53 4.05 12.96 8.96
N THR A 54 4.00 11.81 9.61
CA THR A 54 3.92 10.52 8.93
C THR A 54 2.47 10.23 8.53
N PHE A 55 2.23 10.04 7.24
CA PHE A 55 0.93 9.60 6.73
C PHE A 55 0.95 8.09 6.52
N ALA A 56 0.17 7.39 7.34
CA ALA A 56 -0.03 5.95 7.23
C ALA A 56 -1.49 5.60 7.53
N GLY A 57 -2.05 4.67 6.77
CA GLY A 57 -3.37 4.12 7.07
C GLY A 57 -3.41 3.39 8.41
N PRO A 58 -4.62 3.15 8.96
CA PRO A 58 -4.80 2.47 10.24
C PRO A 58 -4.36 1.00 10.24
N ARG A 59 -4.21 0.39 9.06
CA ARG A 59 -3.81 -1.00 8.87
C ARG A 59 -2.80 -1.10 7.74
N ALA A 60 -1.75 -1.89 7.97
CA ALA A 60 -0.79 -2.26 6.94
C ALA A 60 -1.27 -3.51 6.19
N TRP A 61 -1.04 -3.54 4.88
CA TRP A 61 -1.50 -4.57 3.96
C TRP A 61 -0.32 -5.21 3.22
N THR A 62 -0.38 -6.51 2.96
CA THR A 62 0.51 -7.17 2.00
C THR A 62 -0.04 -7.05 0.58
N THR A 63 0.82 -7.29 -0.42
CA THR A 63 0.43 -7.35 -1.83
C THR A 63 -0.73 -8.34 -2.06
N GLN A 64 -0.65 -9.53 -1.46
CA GLN A 64 -1.68 -10.57 -1.55
C GLN A 64 -3.01 -10.11 -0.96
N GLU A 65 -3.00 -9.48 0.23
CA GLU A 65 -4.24 -8.98 0.84
C GLU A 65 -4.92 -7.91 -0.02
N VAL A 66 -4.12 -7.08 -0.71
CA VAL A 66 -4.65 -6.08 -1.65
C VAL A 66 -5.26 -6.74 -2.89
N ILE A 67 -4.59 -7.73 -3.48
CA ILE A 67 -5.12 -8.47 -4.63
C ILE A 67 -6.44 -9.16 -4.25
N THR A 68 -6.48 -9.87 -3.12
CA THR A 68 -7.70 -10.54 -2.63
C THR A 68 -8.84 -9.55 -2.37
N LEU A 69 -8.54 -8.34 -1.91
CA LEU A 69 -9.54 -7.29 -1.77
C LEU A 69 -10.10 -6.87 -3.15
N CYS A 70 -9.22 -6.67 -4.14
CA CYS A 70 -9.63 -6.32 -5.51
C CYS A 70 -10.47 -7.42 -6.17
N GLU A 71 -10.11 -8.70 -6.00
CA GLU A 71 -10.89 -9.85 -6.49
C GLU A 71 -12.31 -9.85 -5.91
N ARG A 72 -12.42 -9.67 -4.60
CA ARG A 72 -13.72 -9.62 -3.90
C ARG A 72 -14.60 -8.45 -4.36
N LEU A 73 -13.99 -7.30 -4.67
CA LEU A 73 -14.72 -6.12 -5.15
C LEU A 73 -15.08 -6.22 -6.63
N ALA A 74 -14.24 -6.85 -7.44
CA ALA A 74 -14.45 -7.03 -8.87
C ALA A 74 -15.37 -8.22 -9.20
N GLY A 75 -15.53 -9.17 -8.26
CA GLY A 75 -16.34 -10.38 -8.47
C GLY A 75 -15.70 -11.38 -9.44
N GLN A 76 -14.39 -11.31 -9.63
CA GLN A 76 -13.61 -12.15 -10.54
C GLN A 76 -12.25 -12.51 -9.92
N ASP A 77 -11.71 -13.65 -10.31
CA ASP A 77 -10.40 -14.13 -9.84
C ASP A 77 -9.26 -13.48 -10.63
N ALA A 78 -8.20 -13.04 -9.95
CA ALA A 78 -7.07 -12.40 -10.61
C ALA A 78 -6.08 -13.45 -11.14
N ASN A 79 -5.56 -13.23 -12.35
CA ASN A 79 -4.43 -14.02 -12.85
C ASN A 79 -3.12 -13.44 -12.30
N VAL A 80 -2.64 -13.99 -11.18
CA VAL A 80 -1.48 -13.47 -10.44
C VAL A 80 -0.20 -14.20 -10.84
N THR A 81 0.77 -13.46 -11.38
CA THR A 81 2.16 -13.93 -11.56
C THR A 81 3.00 -13.45 -10.38
N ILE A 82 3.46 -14.39 -9.56
CA ILE A 82 4.29 -14.08 -8.39
C ILE A 82 5.75 -13.99 -8.82
N VAL A 83 6.37 -12.83 -8.61
CA VAL A 83 7.82 -12.66 -8.72
C VAL A 83 8.44 -12.96 -7.36
N LEU A 84 9.35 -13.93 -7.35
CA LEU A 84 10.17 -14.21 -6.18
C LEU A 84 11.14 -13.04 -5.97
N VAL A 85 10.98 -12.35 -4.84
CA VAL A 85 11.98 -11.40 -4.37
C VAL A 85 12.99 -12.19 -3.56
N CYS A 86 14.22 -12.31 -4.05
CA CYS A 86 15.32 -12.81 -3.24
C CYS A 86 15.56 -11.81 -2.11
N VAL A 87 15.03 -12.09 -0.93
CA VAL A 87 15.39 -11.36 0.28
C VAL A 87 16.77 -11.87 0.68
N GLU A 88 17.80 -11.04 0.47
CA GLU A 88 19.07 -11.23 1.17
C GLU A 88 18.77 -11.19 2.67
N ILE A 89 18.84 -12.37 3.29
CA ILE A 89 18.79 -12.55 4.74
C ILE A 89 20.06 -11.90 5.31
N ASN A 90 20.02 -10.59 5.50
CA ASN A 90 20.85 -9.97 6.51
C ASN A 90 20.28 -10.38 7.86
N SER A 91 21.04 -11.24 8.54
CA SER A 91 20.85 -11.67 9.92
C SER A 91 20.51 -10.51 10.87
N PRO A 92 19.82 -10.80 11.99
CA PRO A 92 19.09 -9.80 12.76
C PRO A 92 20.04 -8.99 13.64
N SER A 93 20.03 -7.67 13.47
CA SER A 93 20.39 -6.76 14.55
C SER A 93 19.29 -5.70 14.67
N ASP A 94 18.48 -5.87 15.70
CA ASP A 94 17.67 -4.82 16.31
C ASP A 94 18.45 -3.51 16.41
N SER A 95 17.87 -2.41 15.95
CA SER A 95 18.03 -1.11 16.59
C SER A 95 17.07 -0.07 16.03
N VAL A 96 16.02 0.16 16.83
CA VAL A 96 15.49 1.48 17.21
C VAL A 96 15.20 2.48 16.07
N PHE A 97 13.91 2.68 15.81
CA PHE A 97 13.30 4.01 15.73
C PHE A 97 11.87 3.94 16.27
#